data_AF-A0A1V9XP29-F1
#
_entry.id   AF-A0A1V9XP29-F1
#
_cell.length_a   1.000
_cell.length_b   1.000
_cell.length_c   1.000
_cell.angle_alpha   90.00
_cell.angle_beta   90.00
_cell.angle_gamma   90.00
#
_symmetry.space_group_name_H-M   'P 1'
#
loop_
_entity.id
_entity.type
_entity.pdbx_description
1 polymer ?
#
loop_
_entity_poly.entity_id
_entity_poly.type
_entity_poly.pdbx_seq_one_letter_code
_entity_poly.pdbx_strand_id
1 'polypeptide(L)'
;MELNFVINHPKNIIYMLDLLDHSTTQLQAELWSVLCAMLKKSVRNLQACTEVHLIEHILARMAHVDQVVADLVIEVLGVLASYSITVRELKLLVGYLRASGGSWGPHSVRLLSVLRALPHRTGPDSFFSFSGKKGSAIALPPLSRWPYQSGWTLCTWFRLDPVNSVSIEREKPYLYCFRTSKAIGYSAHFVGNCLIFTSMKVKHGHQRLWPRFCGCFVVRTVPRRSITVTTDTEACLRPL
;
A
#
# COMPACT_ATOMS: atom_id res chain seq x y z
N MET A 1 -8.49 -0.16 -22.36
CA MET A 1 -9.15 0.92 -21.59
C MET A 1 -8.94 0.67 -20.08
N GLU A 2 -7.68 0.52 -19.63
CA GLU A 2 -7.33 0.11 -18.25
C GLU A 2 -6.18 0.95 -17.65
N LEU A 3 -5.99 2.19 -18.09
CA LEU A 3 -4.73 2.90 -17.85
C LEU A 3 -4.70 3.79 -16.59
N ASN A 4 -5.83 4.05 -15.94
CA ASN A 4 -5.88 4.89 -14.72
C ASN A 4 -6.99 4.45 -13.76
N PHE A 5 -6.70 3.42 -12.95
CA PHE A 5 -7.55 3.02 -11.82
C PHE A 5 -7.05 3.59 -10.48
N VAL A 6 -6.02 4.45 -10.48
CA VAL A 6 -5.43 5.00 -9.26
C VAL A 6 -6.24 6.19 -8.77
N ILE A 7 -6.65 6.15 -7.50
CA ILE A 7 -7.35 7.25 -6.83
C ILE A 7 -6.34 8.32 -6.45
N ASN A 8 -6.37 9.46 -7.16
CA ASN A 8 -5.47 10.58 -6.90
C ASN A 8 -5.95 11.49 -5.77
N HIS A 9 -7.28 11.65 -5.64
CA HIS A 9 -7.92 12.54 -4.68
C HIS A 9 -8.90 11.71 -3.83
N PRO A 10 -8.46 11.17 -2.68
CA PRO A 10 -9.28 10.29 -1.85
C PRO A 10 -10.62 10.90 -1.42
N LYS A 11 -10.66 12.22 -1.19
CA LYS A 11 -11.88 12.95 -0.82
C LYS A 11 -13.00 12.85 -1.87
N ASN A 12 -12.66 12.62 -3.15
CA ASN A 12 -13.66 12.47 -4.21
C ASN A 12 -14.50 11.22 -4.02
N ILE A 13 -14.02 10.21 -3.28
CA ILE A 13 -14.80 9.03 -2.92
C ILE A 13 -16.00 9.43 -2.06
N ILE A 14 -15.80 10.35 -1.11
CA ILE A 14 -16.89 10.83 -0.23
C ILE A 14 -17.97 11.50 -1.06
N TYR A 15 -17.59 12.41 -1.96
CA TYR A 15 -18.55 13.06 -2.86
C TYR A 15 -19.26 12.05 -3.77
N MET A 16 -18.57 11.01 -4.24
CA MET A 16 -19.18 9.92 -4.99
C MET A 16 -20.22 9.18 -4.13
N LEU A 17 -19.95 8.90 -2.85
CA LEU A 17 -20.94 8.29 -1.95
C LEU A 17 -22.17 9.19 -1.76
N ASP A 18 -21.97 10.50 -1.58
CA ASP A 18 -23.08 11.45 -1.41
C ASP A 18 -23.97 11.52 -2.68
N LEU A 19 -23.37 11.39 -3.86
CA LEU A 19 -24.11 11.27 -5.12
C LEU A 19 -24.82 9.91 -5.26
N LEU A 20 -24.18 8.83 -4.80
CA LEU A 20 -24.75 7.48 -4.84
C LEU A 20 -26.04 7.39 -4.03
N ASP A 21 -26.11 8.07 -2.89
CA ASP A 21 -27.30 8.13 -2.03
C ASP A 21 -28.55 8.64 -2.78
N HIS A 22 -28.38 9.36 -3.89
CA HIS A 22 -29.46 9.94 -4.71
C HIS A 22 -29.62 9.29 -6.09
N SER A 23 -28.91 8.18 -6.33
CA SER A 23 -28.87 7.51 -7.63
C SER A 23 -29.77 6.28 -7.71
N THR A 24 -30.03 5.80 -8.94
CA THR A 24 -30.81 4.58 -9.16
C THR A 24 -30.05 3.35 -8.66
N THR A 25 -30.78 2.33 -8.22
CA THR A 25 -30.21 1.05 -7.74
C THR A 25 -29.25 0.41 -8.77
N GLN A 26 -29.55 0.56 -10.06
CA GLN A 26 -28.68 0.09 -11.14
C GLN A 26 -27.34 0.83 -11.17
N LEU A 27 -27.35 2.16 -11.09
CA LEU A 27 -26.12 2.95 -11.09
C LEU A 27 -25.29 2.70 -9.82
N GLN A 28 -25.97 2.53 -8.67
CA GLN A 28 -25.31 2.14 -7.44
C GLN A 28 -24.57 0.80 -7.60
N ALA A 29 -25.23 -0.22 -8.15
CA ALA A 29 -24.62 -1.53 -8.37
C ALA A 29 -23.39 -1.46 -9.29
N GLU A 30 -23.49 -0.73 -10.41
CA GLU A 30 -22.36 -0.53 -11.31
C GLU A 30 -21.17 0.13 -10.60
N LEU A 31 -21.41 1.26 -9.92
CA LEU A 31 -20.34 1.99 -9.24
C LEU A 31 -19.71 1.23 -8.07
N TRP A 32 -20.51 0.52 -7.26
CA TRP A 32 -19.97 -0.33 -6.21
C TRP A 32 -19.13 -1.48 -6.76
N SER A 33 -19.56 -2.10 -7.87
CA SER A 33 -18.79 -3.17 -8.52
C SER A 33 -17.46 -2.67 -9.08
N VAL A 34 -17.45 -1.49 -9.73
CA VAL A 34 -16.24 -0.84 -10.25
C VAL A 34 -15.30 -0.47 -9.10
N LEU A 35 -15.82 0.13 -8.03
CA LEU A 35 -15.03 0.46 -6.85
C LEU A 35 -14.41 -0.79 -6.23
N CYS A 36 -15.18 -1.85 -6.04
CA CYS A 36 -14.70 -3.14 -5.53
C CYS A 36 -13.53 -3.67 -6.37
N ALA A 37 -13.68 -3.69 -7.70
CA ALA A 37 -12.64 -4.11 -8.61
C ALA A 37 -11.38 -3.23 -8.54
N MET A 38 -11.53 -1.90 -8.42
CA MET A 38 -10.41 -0.96 -8.27
C MET A 38 -9.65 -1.15 -6.96
N LEU A 39 -10.35 -1.48 -5.87
CA LEU A 39 -9.76 -1.71 -4.55
C LEU A 39 -8.99 -3.03 -4.51
N LYS A 40 -9.59 -4.12 -5.02
CA LYS A 40 -8.91 -5.43 -5.10
C LYS A 40 -7.63 -5.39 -5.94
N LYS A 41 -7.57 -4.53 -6.97
CA LYS A 41 -6.40 -4.37 -7.84
C LYS A 41 -5.27 -3.51 -7.24
N SER A 42 -5.52 -2.71 -6.21
CA SER A 42 -4.61 -1.62 -5.83
C SER A 42 -4.53 -1.39 -4.32
N VAL A 43 -3.37 -1.75 -3.73
CA VAL A 43 -3.04 -1.40 -2.34
C VAL A 43 -3.00 0.11 -2.13
N ARG A 44 -2.56 0.88 -3.14
CA ARG A 44 -2.61 2.35 -3.10
C ARG A 44 -4.03 2.89 -2.96
N ASN A 45 -5.00 2.28 -3.65
CA ASN A 45 -6.40 2.70 -3.53
C ASN A 45 -6.98 2.31 -2.17
N LEU A 46 -6.63 1.13 -1.65
CA LEU A 46 -7.02 0.71 -0.30
C LEU A 46 -6.50 1.71 0.74
N GLN A 47 -5.23 2.09 0.65
CA GLN A 47 -4.64 3.10 1.52
C GLN A 47 -5.37 4.46 1.42
N ALA A 48 -5.64 4.94 0.19
CA ALA A 48 -6.40 6.16 -0.03
C ALA A 48 -7.78 6.12 0.64
N CYS A 49 -8.48 4.98 0.58
CA CYS A 49 -9.77 4.79 1.25
C CYS A 49 -9.65 4.79 2.77
N THR A 50 -8.58 4.23 3.34
CA THR A 50 -8.31 4.28 4.78
C THR A 50 -8.04 5.70 5.25
N GLU A 51 -7.34 6.54 4.47
CA GLU A 51 -7.08 7.96 4.81
C GLU A 51 -8.35 8.80 4.92
N VAL A 52 -9.43 8.39 4.27
CA VAL A 52 -10.74 9.06 4.34
C VAL A 52 -11.76 8.29 5.18
N HIS A 53 -11.33 7.29 5.95
CA HIS A 53 -12.22 6.50 6.82
C HIS A 53 -13.43 5.91 6.08
N LEU A 54 -13.19 5.37 4.88
CA LEU A 54 -14.27 4.90 4.01
C LEU A 54 -15.18 3.86 4.68
N ILE A 55 -14.64 3.00 5.54
CA ILE A 55 -15.43 2.02 6.30
C ILE A 55 -16.49 2.73 7.15
N GLU A 56 -16.14 3.81 7.85
CA GLU A 56 -17.09 4.56 8.68
C GLU A 56 -18.22 5.15 7.83
N HIS A 57 -17.87 5.75 6.69
CA HIS A 57 -18.84 6.34 5.78
C HIS A 57 -19.79 5.31 5.16
N ILE A 58 -19.33 4.09 4.91
CA ILE A 58 -20.17 3.00 4.40
C ILE A 58 -21.07 2.46 5.52
N LEU A 59 -20.51 2.19 6.71
CA LEU A 59 -21.28 1.67 7.85
C LEU A 59 -22.42 2.62 8.25
N ALA A 60 -22.20 3.94 8.19
CA ALA A 60 -23.23 4.94 8.45
C ALA A 60 -24.42 4.86 7.48
N ARG A 61 -24.23 4.29 6.29
CA ARG A 61 -25.27 4.17 5.24
C ARG A 61 -25.98 2.82 5.22
N MET A 62 -25.45 1.81 5.93
CA MET A 62 -25.94 0.42 5.85
C MET A 62 -27.44 0.26 6.12
N ALA A 63 -28.02 1.11 6.97
CA ALA A 63 -29.45 1.08 7.28
C ALA A 63 -30.34 1.44 6.07
N HIS A 64 -29.81 2.17 5.08
CA HIS A 64 -30.53 2.67 3.92
C HIS A 64 -30.14 1.97 2.61
N VAL A 65 -29.18 1.03 2.66
CA VAL A 65 -28.74 0.30 1.46
C VAL A 65 -29.83 -0.67 1.00
N ASP A 66 -30.14 -0.62 -0.29
CA ASP A 66 -31.10 -1.53 -0.93
C ASP A 66 -30.59 -2.99 -0.90
N GLN A 67 -31.52 -3.94 -0.73
CA GLN A 67 -31.21 -5.38 -0.65
C GLN A 67 -30.45 -5.91 -1.88
N VAL A 68 -30.70 -5.33 -3.06
CA VAL A 68 -30.07 -5.71 -4.34
C VAL A 68 -28.58 -5.34 -4.35
N VAL A 69 -28.21 -4.21 -3.73
CA VAL A 69 -26.84 -3.67 -3.77
C VAL A 69 -26.03 -4.05 -2.53
N ALA A 70 -26.70 -4.47 -1.45
CA ALA A 70 -26.07 -4.79 -0.17
C ALA A 70 -24.91 -5.78 -0.28
N ASP A 71 -25.01 -6.81 -1.13
CA ASP A 71 -23.92 -7.79 -1.28
C ASP A 71 -22.65 -7.15 -1.87
N LEU A 72 -22.77 -6.18 -2.79
CA LEU A 72 -21.63 -5.42 -3.34
C LEU A 72 -21.01 -4.50 -2.28
N VAL A 73 -21.84 -3.81 -1.50
CA VAL A 73 -21.36 -2.91 -0.41
C VAL A 73 -20.61 -3.72 0.65
N ILE A 74 -21.14 -4.88 1.02
CA ILE A 74 -20.53 -5.79 1.99
C ILE A 74 -19.23 -6.38 1.47
N GLU A 75 -19.16 -6.68 0.18
CA GLU A 75 -17.91 -7.11 -0.45
C GLU A 75 -16.84 -6.01 -0.38
N VAL A 76 -17.20 -4.75 -0.66
CA VAL A 76 -16.28 -3.61 -0.51
C VAL A 76 -15.82 -3.45 0.94
N LEU A 77 -16.73 -3.56 1.91
CA LEU A 77 -16.37 -3.55 3.34
C LEU A 77 -15.40 -4.69 3.68
N GLY A 78 -15.63 -5.90 3.16
CA GLY A 78 -14.73 -7.04 3.38
C GLY A 78 -13.32 -6.80 2.81
N VAL A 79 -13.24 -6.23 1.61
CA VAL A 79 -11.97 -5.87 0.96
C VAL A 79 -11.23 -4.80 1.77
N LEU A 80 -11.93 -3.74 2.23
CA LEU A 80 -11.32 -2.69 3.04
C LEU A 80 -10.87 -3.21 4.40
N ALA A 81 -11.73 -3.96 5.09
CA ALA A 81 -11.49 -4.44 6.45
C ALA A 81 -10.37 -5.48 6.52
N SER A 82 -10.29 -6.38 5.52
CA SER A 82 -9.18 -7.34 5.41
C SER A 82 -7.83 -6.66 5.15
N TYR A 83 -7.84 -5.48 4.51
CA TYR A 83 -6.66 -4.62 4.38
C TYR A 83 -6.34 -3.86 5.67
N SER A 84 -7.21 -2.96 6.09
CA SER A 84 -7.05 -2.11 7.27
C SER A 84 -8.36 -1.82 7.95
N ILE A 85 -8.41 -2.07 9.26
CA ILE A 85 -9.51 -1.64 10.12
C ILE A 85 -8.94 -1.02 11.40
N THR A 86 -9.43 0.15 11.76
CA THR A 86 -9.10 0.82 13.01
C THR A 86 -9.98 0.30 14.15
N VAL A 87 -9.56 0.56 15.40
CA VAL A 87 -10.37 0.23 16.59
C VAL A 87 -11.73 0.93 16.54
N ARG A 88 -11.80 2.14 15.98
CA ARG A 88 -13.04 2.91 15.84
C ARG A 88 -13.99 2.27 14.83
N GLU A 89 -13.51 1.95 13.63
CA GLU A 89 -14.29 1.27 12.59
C GLU A 89 -14.77 -0.10 13.05
N LEU A 90 -13.93 -0.86 13.75
CA LEU A 90 -14.31 -2.15 14.33
C LEU A 90 -15.42 -2.00 15.37
N LYS A 91 -15.35 -0.99 16.25
CA LYS A 91 -16.41 -0.69 17.22
C LYS A 91 -17.72 -0.31 16.52
N LEU A 92 -17.67 0.44 15.42
CA LEU A 92 -18.86 0.77 14.63
C LEU A 92 -19.47 -0.48 13.98
N LEU A 93 -18.64 -1.36 13.40
CA LEU A 93 -19.09 -2.61 12.79
C LEU A 93 -19.76 -3.52 13.82
N VAL A 94 -19.10 -3.77 14.95
CA VAL A 94 -19.66 -4.60 16.04
C VAL A 94 -20.88 -3.91 16.67
N GLY A 95 -20.86 -2.58 16.77
CA GLY A 95 -21.98 -1.78 17.26
C GLY A 95 -23.23 -1.92 16.39
N TYR A 96 -23.07 -1.94 15.06
CA TYR A 96 -24.18 -2.15 14.12
C TYR A 96 -24.79 -3.56 14.25
N LEU A 97 -23.96 -4.55 14.59
CA LEU A 97 -24.39 -5.93 14.81
C LEU A 97 -25.10 -6.15 16.17
N ARG A 98 -25.15 -5.13 17.03
CA ARG A 98 -25.89 -5.20 18.28
C ARG A 98 -27.38 -5.12 18.00
N ALA A 99 -28.13 -6.09 18.51
CA ALA A 99 -29.59 -6.04 18.46
C ALA A 99 -30.12 -4.83 19.25
N SER A 100 -30.99 -4.04 18.62
CA SER A 100 -31.75 -2.97 19.27
C SER A 100 -33.22 -3.37 19.33
N GLY A 101 -33.80 -3.46 20.53
CA GLY A 101 -35.20 -3.84 20.69
C GLY A 101 -35.52 -5.29 20.28
N GLY A 102 -34.53 -6.20 20.35
CA GLY A 102 -34.70 -7.62 20.05
C GLY A 102 -34.55 -8.01 18.57
N SER A 103 -34.33 -7.04 17.67
CA SER A 103 -34.05 -7.31 16.25
C SER A 103 -32.69 -6.76 15.82
N TRP A 104 -32.11 -7.39 14.81
CA TRP A 104 -30.90 -6.88 14.16
C TRP A 104 -31.26 -5.86 13.09
N GLY A 105 -30.36 -4.90 12.86
CA GLY A 105 -30.52 -3.94 11.77
C GLY A 105 -30.49 -4.61 10.39
N PRO A 106 -30.91 -3.92 9.32
CA PRO A 106 -30.83 -4.43 7.96
C PRO A 106 -29.44 -4.96 7.61
N HIS A 107 -29.37 -6.06 6.86
CA HIS A 107 -28.13 -6.68 6.39
C HIS A 107 -27.14 -7.18 7.47
N SER A 108 -27.50 -7.15 8.77
CA SER A 108 -26.59 -7.54 9.86
C SER A 108 -26.02 -8.95 9.71
N VAL A 109 -26.85 -9.92 9.30
CA VAL A 109 -26.39 -11.31 9.07
C VAL A 109 -25.30 -11.35 8.01
N ARG A 110 -25.45 -10.58 6.93
CA ARG A 110 -24.47 -10.51 5.85
C ARG A 110 -23.18 -9.80 6.31
N LEU A 111 -23.27 -8.78 7.17
CA LEU A 111 -22.11 -8.09 7.76
C LEU A 111 -21.22 -9.00 8.62
N LEU A 112 -21.74 -10.11 9.16
CA LEU A 112 -20.90 -11.11 9.84
C LEU A 112 -19.83 -11.71 8.91
N SER A 113 -20.06 -11.73 7.60
CA SER A 113 -19.04 -12.15 6.62
C SER A 113 -17.81 -11.23 6.62
N VAL A 114 -17.99 -9.93 6.86
CA VAL A 114 -16.89 -8.96 6.98
C VAL A 114 -16.03 -9.29 8.21
N LEU A 115 -16.66 -9.60 9.35
CA LEU A 115 -15.95 -10.03 10.55
C LEU A 115 -15.16 -11.32 10.33
N ARG A 116 -15.72 -12.26 9.54
CA ARG A 116 -15.02 -13.49 9.17
C ARG A 116 -13.82 -13.24 8.25
N ALA A 117 -13.84 -12.18 7.44
CA ALA A 117 -12.72 -11.81 6.56
C ALA A 117 -11.56 -11.13 7.31
N LEU A 118 -11.82 -10.50 8.46
CA LEU A 118 -10.83 -9.75 9.24
C LEU A 118 -9.58 -10.55 9.65
N PRO A 119 -9.66 -11.83 10.08
CA PRO A 119 -8.48 -12.60 10.45
C PRO A 119 -7.64 -13.04 9.24
N HIS A 120 -8.22 -13.05 8.04
CA HIS A 120 -7.57 -13.48 6.81
C HIS A 120 -6.81 -12.33 6.12
N ARG A 121 -6.18 -11.44 6.90
CA ARG A 121 -5.40 -10.32 6.34
C ARG A 121 -4.26 -10.87 5.51
N THR A 122 -4.18 -10.41 4.27
CA THR A 122 -3.12 -10.79 3.33
C THR A 122 -2.18 -9.60 3.17
N GLY A 123 -0.96 -9.72 3.68
CA GLY A 123 0.05 -8.66 3.58
C GLY A 123 0.91 -8.51 4.84
N PRO A 124 1.82 -7.53 4.84
CA PRO A 124 2.67 -7.25 5.99
C PRO A 124 1.86 -6.62 7.14
N ASP A 125 2.16 -7.00 8.39
CA ASP A 125 1.56 -6.43 9.61
C ASP A 125 1.86 -4.93 9.78
N SER A 126 3.02 -4.49 9.27
CA SER A 126 3.46 -3.10 9.30
C SER A 126 4.33 -2.82 8.08
N PHE A 127 4.07 -1.69 7.42
CA PHE A 127 4.81 -1.28 6.24
C PHE A 127 4.88 0.25 6.15
N PHE A 128 5.89 0.73 5.44
CA PHE A 128 5.95 2.12 5.00
C PHE A 128 5.43 2.21 3.57
N SER A 129 4.51 3.12 3.31
CA SER A 129 4.01 3.40 1.96
C SER A 129 4.62 4.69 1.45
N PHE A 130 5.32 4.62 0.31
CA PHE A 130 5.88 5.79 -0.35
C PHE A 130 5.11 6.05 -1.64
N SER A 131 4.48 7.21 -1.74
CA SER A 131 3.62 7.54 -2.88
C SER A 131 4.39 7.85 -4.17
N GLY A 132 5.74 7.80 -4.16
CA GLY A 132 6.60 8.22 -5.27
C GLY A 132 6.74 9.75 -5.42
N LYS A 133 6.03 10.55 -4.62
CA LYS A 133 6.12 12.01 -4.66
C LYS A 133 7.42 12.49 -4.03
N LYS A 134 7.91 13.67 -4.45
CA LYS A 134 9.10 14.32 -3.85
C LYS A 134 8.96 14.34 -2.32
N GLY A 135 9.99 13.86 -1.63
CA GLY A 135 10.02 13.77 -0.16
C GLY A 135 9.48 12.47 0.42
N SER A 136 8.92 11.56 -0.40
CA SER A 136 8.47 10.24 0.05
C SER A 136 9.67 9.29 0.22
N ALA A 137 10.40 9.42 1.33
CA ALA A 137 11.54 8.57 1.65
C ALA A 137 11.76 8.49 3.17
N ILE A 138 12.45 7.44 3.61
CA ILE A 138 13.06 7.42 4.94
C ILE A 138 14.38 8.19 4.83
N ALA A 139 14.40 9.40 5.36
CA ALA A 139 15.60 10.20 5.43
C ALA A 139 16.36 9.90 6.73
N LEU A 140 17.64 9.57 6.60
CA LEU A 140 18.55 9.52 7.74
C LEU A 140 19.15 10.92 7.96
N PRO A 141 19.38 11.33 9.22
CA PRO A 141 20.14 12.55 9.51
C PRO A 141 21.50 12.53 8.81
N PRO A 142 22.02 13.68 8.36
CA PRO A 142 23.34 13.74 7.74
C PRO A 142 24.41 13.15 8.65
N LEU A 143 25.09 12.12 8.17
CA LEU A 143 26.20 11.49 8.88
C LEU A 143 27.50 12.21 8.52
N SER A 144 28.17 12.79 9.51
CA SER A 144 29.48 13.43 9.33
C SER A 144 30.59 12.41 9.07
N ARG A 145 30.46 11.20 9.63
CA ARG A 145 31.34 10.04 9.43
C ARG A 145 30.53 8.76 9.48
N TRP A 146 31.00 7.72 8.77
CA TRP A 146 30.44 6.38 8.89
C TRP A 146 30.70 5.83 10.29
N PRO A 147 29.68 5.31 11.00
CA PRO A 147 29.88 4.70 12.31
C PRO A 147 30.79 3.48 12.22
N TYR A 148 31.85 3.46 13.03
CA TYR A 148 32.83 2.37 13.08
C TYR A 148 32.46 1.27 14.09
N GLN A 149 31.78 1.62 15.19
CA GLN A 149 31.42 0.68 16.28
C GLN A 149 29.91 0.52 16.47
N SER A 150 29.11 1.58 16.30
CA SER A 150 27.65 1.57 16.49
C SER A 150 26.92 1.85 15.18
N GLY A 151 26.60 0.78 14.45
CA GLY A 151 25.90 0.84 13.17
C GLY A 151 24.38 0.74 13.28
N TRP A 152 23.70 1.00 12.17
CA TRP A 152 22.27 0.71 12.01
C TRP A 152 22.13 -0.38 10.96
N THR A 153 21.24 -1.34 11.17
CA THR A 153 20.90 -2.32 10.14
C THR A 153 19.41 -2.21 9.86
N LEU A 154 19.06 -1.98 8.60
CA LEU A 154 17.69 -2.09 8.12
C LEU A 154 17.58 -3.38 7.33
N CYS A 155 16.68 -4.25 7.78
CA CYS A 155 16.28 -5.45 7.07
C CYS A 155 14.79 -5.30 6.77
N THR A 156 14.42 -5.20 5.49
CA THR A 156 13.02 -5.06 5.11
C THR A 156 12.75 -5.75 3.79
N TRP A 157 11.55 -6.28 3.65
CA TRP A 157 10.96 -6.56 2.35
C TRP A 157 10.56 -5.24 1.69
N PHE A 158 10.64 -5.18 0.37
CA PHE A 158 10.10 -4.07 -0.39
C PHE A 158 9.24 -4.61 -1.52
N ARG A 159 8.22 -3.84 -1.85
CA ARG A 159 7.32 -4.11 -2.96
C ARG A 159 7.25 -2.85 -3.81
N LEU A 160 7.55 -3.01 -5.10
CA LEU A 160 7.29 -1.96 -6.07
C LEU A 160 5.90 -2.23 -6.67
N ASP A 161 4.94 -1.37 -6.37
CA ASP A 161 3.66 -1.45 -7.06
C ASP A 161 3.87 -1.06 -8.52
N PRO A 162 3.28 -1.80 -9.49
CA PRO A 162 3.48 -1.54 -10.90
C PRO A 162 2.91 -0.16 -11.25
N VAL A 163 3.81 0.79 -11.45
CA VAL A 163 3.51 2.09 -12.03
C VAL A 163 3.79 1.96 -13.52
N ASN A 164 2.96 2.55 -14.39
CA ASN A 164 3.15 2.52 -15.86
C ASN A 164 4.64 2.69 -16.21
N SER A 165 5.18 1.90 -17.14
CA SER A 165 6.61 1.90 -17.49
C SER A 165 7.20 3.31 -17.67
N VAL A 166 6.42 4.21 -18.27
CA VAL A 166 6.71 5.65 -18.44
C VAL A 166 7.00 6.37 -17.12
N SER A 167 6.24 6.08 -16.05
CA SER A 167 6.42 6.69 -14.74
C SER A 167 7.65 6.16 -14.00
N ILE A 168 8.00 4.88 -14.15
CA ILE A 168 9.23 4.31 -13.56
C ILE A 168 10.47 4.98 -14.16
N GLU A 169 10.48 5.20 -15.48
CA GLU A 169 11.58 5.90 -16.15
C GLU A 169 11.69 7.37 -15.74
N ARG A 170 10.55 8.04 -15.55
CA ARG A 170 10.51 9.45 -15.15
C ARG A 170 10.89 9.67 -13.69
N GLU A 171 10.36 8.84 -12.78
CA GLU A 171 10.52 9.02 -11.33
C GLU A 171 11.80 8.38 -10.78
N LYS A 172 12.35 7.37 -11.46
CA LYS A 172 13.55 6.63 -11.05
C LYS A 172 13.51 6.25 -9.57
N PRO A 173 12.59 5.36 -9.15
CA PRO A 173 12.41 5.04 -7.74
C PRO A 173 13.70 4.45 -7.16
N TYR A 174 14.25 5.13 -6.15
CA TYR A 174 15.47 4.70 -5.47
C TYR A 174 15.13 3.71 -4.35
N LEU A 175 15.85 2.59 -4.32
CA LEU A 175 15.87 1.69 -3.17
C LEU A 175 16.70 2.32 -2.03
N TYR A 176 17.83 2.93 -2.37
CA TYR A 176 18.62 3.72 -1.44
C TYR A 176 19.48 4.76 -2.17
N CYS A 177 19.82 5.84 -1.48
CA CYS A 177 20.74 6.86 -1.96
C CYS A 177 21.62 7.37 -0.81
N PHE A 178 22.85 6.86 -0.73
CA PHE A 178 23.87 7.30 0.23
C PHE A 178 24.92 8.10 -0.52
N ARG A 179 24.63 9.38 -0.75
CA ARG A 179 25.52 10.29 -1.49
C ARG A 179 25.83 11.53 -0.67
N THR A 180 27.05 12.01 -0.82
CA THR A 180 27.47 13.33 -0.33
C THR A 180 26.89 14.45 -1.20
N SER A 181 26.99 15.70 -0.74
CA SER A 181 26.63 16.89 -1.53
C SER A 181 27.39 16.99 -2.87
N LYS A 182 28.56 16.35 -2.97
CA LYS A 182 29.37 16.23 -4.20
C LYS A 182 29.01 15.00 -5.05
N ALA A 183 27.85 14.37 -4.81
CA ALA A 183 27.35 13.17 -5.50
C ALA A 183 28.25 11.91 -5.43
N ILE A 184 29.28 11.92 -4.56
CA ILE A 184 30.13 10.76 -4.29
C ILE A 184 29.42 9.83 -3.30
N GLY A 185 29.41 8.53 -3.59
CA GLY A 185 28.77 7.51 -2.74
C GLY A 185 28.11 6.38 -3.52
N TYR A 186 27.08 5.80 -2.93
CA TYR A 186 26.39 4.62 -3.44
C TYR A 186 24.89 4.88 -3.60
N SER A 187 24.29 4.31 -4.63
CA SER A 187 22.84 4.34 -4.81
C SER A 187 22.35 3.13 -5.57
N ALA A 188 21.13 2.70 -5.29
CA ALA A 188 20.42 1.75 -6.15
C ALA A 188 19.03 2.29 -6.50
N HIS A 189 18.64 2.15 -7.76
CA HIS A 189 17.34 2.57 -8.27
C HIS A 189 16.83 1.60 -9.35
N PHE A 190 15.51 1.56 -9.53
CA PHE A 190 14.91 0.70 -10.54
C PHE A 190 14.77 1.42 -11.88
N VAL A 191 15.04 0.68 -12.96
CA VAL A 191 14.79 1.09 -14.35
C VAL A 191 14.18 -0.10 -15.06
N GLY A 192 12.92 0.04 -15.48
CA GLY A 192 12.11 -1.10 -15.94
C GLY A 192 12.10 -2.20 -14.89
N ASN A 193 12.49 -3.42 -15.28
CA ASN A 193 12.55 -4.59 -14.40
C ASN A 193 13.96 -4.86 -13.83
N CYS A 194 14.86 -3.86 -13.90
CA CYS A 194 16.23 -3.99 -13.43
C CYS A 194 16.50 -3.10 -12.23
N LEU A 195 17.33 -3.60 -11.31
CA LEU A 195 17.91 -2.80 -10.23
C LEU A 195 19.32 -2.35 -10.67
N ILE A 196 19.52 -1.04 -10.76
CA ILE A 196 20.81 -0.45 -11.14
C ILE A 196 21.57 -0.03 -9.90
N PHE A 197 22.76 -0.61 -9.70
CA PHE A 197 23.70 -0.19 -8.66
C PHE A 197 24.71 0.79 -9.24
N THR A 198 24.87 1.94 -8.59
CA THR A 198 25.86 2.95 -8.96
C THR A 198 26.78 3.22 -7.79
N SER A 199 28.09 3.15 -8.05
CA SER A 199 29.15 3.55 -7.12
C SER A 199 29.94 4.68 -7.75
N MET A 200 29.86 5.88 -7.18
CA MET A 200 30.61 7.05 -7.61
C MET A 200 31.79 7.27 -6.66
N LYS A 201 33.03 7.18 -7.17
CA LYS A 201 34.24 7.63 -6.46
C LYS A 201 34.73 8.95 -7.06
N VAL A 202 35.54 9.69 -6.30
CA VAL A 202 36.12 10.99 -6.69
C VAL A 202 36.83 10.95 -8.06
N LYS A 203 37.35 9.78 -8.47
CA LYS A 203 38.13 9.62 -9.71
C LYS A 203 37.44 8.77 -10.80
N HIS A 204 36.55 7.82 -10.45
CA HIS A 204 35.88 6.93 -11.42
C HIS A 204 34.49 6.48 -10.91
N GLY A 205 33.53 6.32 -11.82
CA GLY A 205 32.19 5.77 -11.55
C GLY A 205 32.05 4.37 -12.15
N HIS A 206 31.40 3.46 -11.42
CA HIS A 206 31.07 2.12 -11.92
C HIS A 206 29.57 1.86 -11.74
N GLN A 207 28.94 1.27 -12.76
CA GLN A 207 27.55 0.83 -12.74
C GLN A 207 27.46 -0.67 -12.99
N ARG A 208 26.57 -1.37 -12.27
CA ARG A 208 26.25 -2.79 -12.49
C ARG A 208 24.73 -2.98 -12.54
N LEU A 209 24.28 -3.81 -13.46
CA LEU A 209 22.87 -4.12 -13.72
C LEU A 209 22.53 -5.52 -13.18
N TRP A 210 21.38 -5.66 -12.52
CA TRP A 210 20.82 -6.95 -12.11
C TRP A 210 19.43 -7.15 -12.74
N PRO A 211 19.26 -8.13 -13.64
CA PRO A 211 17.96 -8.42 -14.25
C PRO A 211 17.08 -9.31 -13.35
N ARG A 212 15.81 -8.92 -13.16
CA ARG A 212 14.76 -9.59 -12.35
C ARG A 212 15.08 -9.66 -10.84
N PHE A 213 14.32 -8.93 -10.03
CA PHE A 213 14.55 -8.84 -8.59
C PHE A 213 13.29 -9.13 -7.78
N CYS A 214 13.37 -10.14 -6.91
CA CYS A 214 12.48 -10.35 -5.78
C CYS A 214 13.37 -10.86 -4.64
N GLY A 215 13.48 -10.13 -3.53
CA GLY A 215 14.46 -10.49 -2.49
C GLY A 215 14.44 -9.59 -1.27
N CYS A 216 15.05 -10.09 -0.19
CA CYS A 216 15.26 -9.33 1.05
C CYS A 216 16.39 -8.32 0.86
N PHE A 217 16.19 -7.09 1.32
CA PHE A 217 17.22 -6.05 1.32
C PHE A 217 17.79 -5.90 2.73
N VAL A 218 19.07 -6.25 2.89
CA VAL A 218 19.81 -6.04 4.14
C VAL A 218 20.89 -5.00 3.91
N VAL A 219 20.79 -3.87 4.60
CA VAL A 219 21.90 -2.89 4.69
C VAL A 219 22.60 -3.13 6.01
N ARG A 220 23.77 -3.79 5.96
CA ARG A 220 24.67 -3.83 7.12
C ARG A 220 25.70 -2.73 7.00
N THR A 221 25.77 -1.90 8.02
CA THR A 221 26.88 -0.96 8.20
C THR A 221 27.99 -1.69 8.95
N VAL A 222 28.98 -2.20 8.21
CA VAL A 222 30.12 -2.93 8.77
C VAL A 222 31.22 -1.92 9.15
N PRO A 223 32.02 -2.13 10.22
CA PRO A 223 33.10 -1.23 10.63
C PRO A 223 34.08 -0.84 9.50
N ARG A 224 34.19 -1.66 8.45
CA ARG A 224 35.14 -1.44 7.34
C ARG A 224 34.52 -0.75 6.13
N ARG A 225 34.16 0.55 6.18
CA ARG A 225 33.88 1.43 5.02
C ARG A 225 33.08 0.80 3.85
N SER A 226 32.21 -0.16 4.10
CA SER A 226 31.54 -0.94 3.06
C SER A 226 30.09 -1.16 3.43
N ILE A 227 29.20 -0.85 2.50
CA ILE A 227 27.81 -1.29 2.56
C ILE A 227 27.80 -2.68 1.94
N THR A 228 27.56 -3.70 2.76
CA THR A 228 27.29 -5.05 2.25
C THR A 228 25.80 -5.14 2.00
N VAL A 229 25.42 -5.26 0.73
CA VAL A 229 24.06 -5.59 0.31
C VAL A 229 24.03 -7.08 0.02
N THR A 230 23.35 -7.84 0.87
CA THR A 230 23.06 -9.26 0.61
C THR A 230 21.64 -9.38 0.13
N THR A 231 21.45 -10.16 -0.94
CA THR A 231 20.15 -10.44 -1.53
C THR A 231 19.97 -11.95 -1.47
N ASP A 232 19.23 -12.43 -0.47
CA ASP A 232 18.87 -13.85 -0.41
C ASP A 232 17.72 -14.09 -1.38
N THR A 233 18.03 -14.69 -2.52
CA THR A 233 17.06 -15.12 -3.54
C THR A 233 16.46 -16.50 -3.25
N GLU A 234 16.99 -17.26 -2.28
CA GLU A 234 16.59 -18.65 -2.00
C GLU A 234 15.23 -18.80 -1.29
N ALA A 235 14.64 -17.73 -0.75
CA ALA A 235 13.33 -17.81 -0.09
C ALA A 235 12.13 -17.67 -1.06
N CYS A 236 12.35 -17.37 -2.34
CA CYS A 236 11.28 -17.07 -3.31
C CYS A 236 10.75 -18.27 -4.10
N LEU A 237 11.20 -19.50 -3.82
CA LEU A 237 10.77 -20.73 -4.52
C LEU A 237 9.99 -21.70 -3.62
N ARG A 238 9.05 -21.19 -2.81
CA ARG A 238 7.90 -22.02 -2.43
C ARG A 238 6.67 -21.52 -3.16
N PRO A 239 6.06 -22.34 -4.03
CA PRO A 239 4.79 -21.99 -4.65
C PRO A 239 3.75 -21.84 -3.53
N LEU A 240 3.09 -20.68 -3.48
CA LEU A 240 1.72 -20.54 -2.98
C LEU A 240 0.77 -20.88 -4.13
#